data_AF-A0A2A4IV35-F1
#
_entry.id   AF-A0A2A4IV35-F1
#
_cell.length_a   1.000
_cell.length_b   1.000
_cell.length_c   1.000
_cell.angle_alpha   90.00
_cell.angle_beta   90.00
_cell.angle_gamma   90.00
#
_symmetry.space_group_name_H-M   'P 1'
#
loop_
_entity.id
_entity.type
_entity.pdbx_description
1 polymer ?
#
loop_
_entity_poly.entity_id
_entity_poly.type
_entity_poly.pdbx_seq_one_letter_code
_entity_poly.pdbx_strand_id
1 'polypeptide(L)'
;MADDEKKRLDEAKKAKQAEIDRKRAEVRKRMEEASKAKKAKKGFMTPERKKKLRLLLRKKAAEELKKEQERKAAERRRIIEERCGRPKNIEDANEDAIRRVCTEYHTRIGQLEDEKFDLEYIVKRKDMEISDLNSQVNDLRGKFVKPTLKKVSKYENKFA
;
A
#
# COMPACT_ATOMS: atom_id res chain seq x y z
N MET A 1 -44.67 -18.76 0.92
CA MET A 1 -43.80 -18.21 -0.15
C MET A 1 -42.74 -17.27 0.41
N ALA A 2 -43.08 -16.14 1.06
CA ALA A 2 -42.07 -15.21 1.60
C ALA A 2 -41.25 -15.77 2.78
N ASP A 3 -41.85 -16.59 3.65
CA ASP A 3 -41.15 -17.18 4.80
C ASP A 3 -40.17 -18.30 4.41
N ASP A 4 -40.46 -19.05 3.36
CA ASP A 4 -39.58 -20.11 2.84
C ASP A 4 -38.36 -19.50 2.13
N GLU A 5 -38.55 -18.39 1.43
CA GLU A 5 -37.47 -17.63 0.80
C GLU A 5 -36.54 -17.01 1.85
N LYS A 6 -37.10 -16.48 2.93
CA LYS A 6 -36.33 -15.94 4.07
C LYS A 6 -35.51 -17.03 4.78
N LYS A 7 -36.09 -18.22 5.02
CA LYS A 7 -35.36 -19.38 5.57
C LYS A 7 -34.21 -19.81 4.69
N ARG A 8 -34.42 -19.90 3.37
CA ARG A 8 -33.35 -20.26 2.41
C ARG A 8 -32.21 -19.25 2.40
N LEU A 9 -32.53 -17.95 2.48
CA LEU A 9 -31.53 -16.89 2.55
C LEU A 9 -30.71 -16.94 3.85
N ASP A 10 -31.35 -17.25 4.99
CA ASP A 10 -30.67 -17.36 6.28
C ASP A 10 -29.80 -18.62 6.39
N GLU A 11 -30.24 -19.76 5.84
CA GLU A 11 -29.42 -20.98 5.73
C GLU A 11 -28.22 -20.76 4.81
N ALA A 12 -28.39 -20.07 3.68
CA ALA A 12 -27.30 -19.73 2.77
C ALA A 12 -26.27 -18.79 3.44
N LYS A 13 -26.71 -17.82 4.23
CA LYS A 13 -25.83 -16.95 5.03
C LYS A 13 -25.08 -17.75 6.11
N LYS A 14 -25.75 -18.67 6.80
CA LYS A 14 -25.15 -19.51 7.83
C LYS A 14 -24.12 -20.49 7.25
N ALA A 15 -24.40 -21.08 6.10
CA ALA A 15 -23.47 -21.93 5.36
C ALA A 15 -22.22 -21.14 4.90
N LYS A 16 -22.41 -19.95 4.34
CA LYS A 16 -21.29 -19.04 3.98
C LYS A 16 -20.45 -18.64 5.20
N GLN A 17 -21.10 -18.32 6.32
CA GLN A 17 -20.41 -17.96 7.54
C GLN A 17 -19.61 -19.14 8.12
N ALA A 18 -20.17 -20.35 8.11
CA ALA A 18 -19.48 -21.56 8.54
C ALA A 18 -18.27 -21.90 7.65
N GLU A 19 -18.38 -21.69 6.34
CA GLU A 19 -17.26 -21.88 5.42
C GLU A 19 -16.14 -20.85 5.67
N ILE A 20 -16.50 -19.58 5.90
CA ILE A 20 -15.54 -18.52 6.26
C ILE A 20 -14.84 -18.85 7.59
N ASP A 21 -15.58 -19.29 8.60
CA ASP A 21 -15.01 -19.61 9.91
C ASP A 21 -14.13 -20.87 9.87
N ARG A 22 -14.46 -21.86 9.03
CA ARG A 22 -13.59 -23.00 8.73
C ARG A 22 -12.28 -22.55 8.06
N LYS A 23 -12.35 -21.68 7.05
CA LYS A 23 -11.15 -21.11 6.38
C LYS A 23 -10.31 -20.27 7.35
N ARG A 24 -10.94 -19.47 8.21
CA ARG A 24 -10.26 -18.71 9.28
C ARG A 24 -9.53 -19.65 10.26
N ALA A 25 -10.17 -20.73 10.70
CA ALA A 25 -9.58 -21.70 11.61
C ALA A 25 -8.38 -22.42 10.97
N GLU A 26 -8.50 -22.79 9.69
CA GLU A 26 -7.41 -23.39 8.92
C GLU A 26 -6.21 -22.44 8.75
N VAL A 27 -6.47 -21.18 8.38
CA VAL A 27 -5.43 -20.15 8.27
C VAL A 27 -4.75 -19.92 9.62
N ARG A 28 -5.51 -19.84 10.72
CA ARG A 28 -4.96 -19.70 12.08
C ARG A 28 -4.10 -20.89 12.46
N LYS A 29 -4.58 -22.12 12.21
CA LYS A 29 -3.82 -23.35 12.47
C LYS A 29 -2.50 -23.38 11.69
N ARG A 30 -2.54 -23.06 10.40
CA ARG A 30 -1.34 -22.95 9.54
C ARG A 30 -0.36 -21.89 10.04
N MET A 31 -0.86 -20.73 10.49
CA MET A 31 -0.03 -19.66 11.07
C MET A 31 0.58 -20.04 12.43
N GLU A 32 -0.14 -20.80 13.24
CA GLU A 32 0.35 -21.31 14.53
C GLU A 32 1.41 -22.40 14.34
N GLU A 33 1.19 -23.33 13.41
CA GLU A 33 2.14 -24.38 13.02
C GLU A 33 3.43 -23.78 12.44
N ALA A 34 3.33 -22.79 11.55
CA ALA A 34 4.48 -22.05 11.03
C ALA A 34 5.25 -21.30 12.14
N SER A 35 4.54 -20.87 13.19
CA SER A 35 5.14 -20.19 14.35
C SER A 35 5.82 -21.17 15.32
N LYS A 36 5.27 -22.38 15.47
CA LYS A 36 5.87 -23.48 16.24
C LYS A 36 7.13 -24.03 15.56
N ALA A 37 7.12 -24.18 14.23
CA ALA A 37 8.28 -24.61 13.44
C ALA A 37 9.49 -23.66 13.56
N LYS A 38 9.27 -22.38 13.87
CA LYS A 38 10.36 -21.41 14.12
C LYS A 38 11.04 -21.55 15.48
N LYS A 39 10.45 -22.28 16.44
CA LYS A 39 11.03 -22.50 17.78
C LYS A 39 12.01 -23.68 17.82
N ALA A 40 12.03 -24.55 16.80
CA ALA A 40 12.77 -25.81 16.85
C ALA A 40 14.21 -25.76 16.29
N LYS A 41 14.68 -24.66 15.68
CA LYS A 41 16.07 -24.58 15.18
C LYS A 41 17.00 -23.91 16.18
N LYS A 42 17.61 -24.73 17.05
CA LYS A 42 18.81 -24.41 17.83
C LYS A 42 20.03 -24.50 16.87
N GLY A 43 20.77 -23.40 16.70
CA GLY A 43 22.10 -23.40 16.06
C GLY A 43 22.20 -22.72 14.69
N PHE A 44 22.63 -21.45 14.68
CA PHE A 44 23.53 -20.85 13.66
C PHE A 44 24.00 -19.44 14.09
N MET A 45 23.20 -18.73 14.88
CA MET A 45 23.52 -17.37 15.38
C MET A 45 23.13 -17.19 16.84
N THR A 46 23.96 -16.46 17.59
CA THR A 46 23.58 -15.97 18.93
C THR A 46 22.37 -15.02 18.83
N PRO A 47 21.48 -15.00 19.83
CA PRO A 47 20.33 -14.08 19.85
C PRO A 47 20.72 -12.60 19.63
N GLU A 48 21.85 -12.18 20.20
CA GLU A 48 22.42 -10.83 20.03
C GLU A 48 22.82 -10.54 18.58
N ARG A 49 23.53 -11.47 17.93
CA ARG A 49 23.90 -11.33 16.51
C ARG A 49 22.64 -11.24 15.63
N LYS A 50 21.58 -11.99 15.98
CA LYS A 50 20.28 -11.94 15.28
C LYS A 50 19.55 -10.62 15.48
N LYS A 51 19.59 -10.04 16.68
CA LYS A 51 19.05 -8.70 16.96
C LYS A 51 19.81 -7.64 16.13
N LYS A 52 21.15 -7.66 16.17
CA LYS A 52 22.01 -6.74 15.42
C LYS A 52 21.79 -6.84 13.91
N LEU A 53 21.70 -8.05 13.35
CA LEU A 53 21.44 -8.25 11.93
C LEU A 53 20.07 -7.71 11.51
N ARG A 54 19.01 -7.94 12.29
CA ARG A 54 17.67 -7.39 11.99
C ARG A 54 17.66 -5.87 12.00
N LEU A 55 18.41 -5.25 12.92
CA LEU A 55 18.56 -3.80 12.97
C LEU A 55 19.24 -3.28 11.70
N LEU A 56 20.36 -3.90 11.30
CA LEU A 56 21.09 -3.54 10.09
C LEU A 56 20.24 -3.70 8.82
N LEU A 57 19.46 -4.79 8.72
CA LEU A 57 18.56 -5.01 7.59
C LEU A 57 17.46 -3.94 7.49
N ARG A 58 16.87 -3.54 8.62
CA ARG A 58 15.88 -2.44 8.62
C ARG A 58 16.51 -1.09 8.30
N LYS A 59 17.72 -0.83 8.82
CA LYS A 59 18.47 0.39 8.50
C LYS A 59 18.77 0.47 7.01
N LYS A 60 19.27 -0.63 6.42
CA LYS A 60 19.50 -0.72 4.98
C LYS A 60 18.21 -0.58 4.18
N ALA A 61 17.12 -1.22 4.60
CA ALA A 61 15.82 -1.08 3.92
C ALA A 61 15.30 0.37 3.95
N ALA A 62 15.47 1.09 5.07
CA ALA A 62 15.09 2.49 5.18
C ALA A 62 15.98 3.39 4.30
N GLU A 63 17.27 3.11 4.23
CA GLU A 63 18.23 3.82 3.38
C GLU A 63 17.91 3.62 1.89
N GLU A 64 17.68 2.38 1.45
CA GLU A 64 17.30 2.06 0.08
C GLU A 64 15.94 2.67 -0.28
N LEU A 65 14.98 2.69 0.65
CA LEU A 65 13.68 3.36 0.44
C LEU A 65 13.86 4.86 0.20
N LYS A 66 14.72 5.53 0.99
CA LYS A 66 15.03 6.95 0.80
C LYS A 66 15.71 7.21 -0.55
N LYS A 67 16.68 6.37 -0.92
CA LYS A 67 17.38 6.45 -2.21
C LYS A 67 16.42 6.25 -3.39
N GLU A 68 15.48 5.32 -3.28
CA GLU A 68 14.43 5.13 -4.29
C GLU A 68 13.52 6.35 -4.40
N GLN A 69 13.13 6.96 -3.28
CA GLN A 69 12.33 8.19 -3.28
C GLN A 69 13.07 9.33 -3.97
N GLU A 70 14.35 9.52 -3.67
CA GLU A 70 15.19 10.54 -4.32
C GLU A 70 15.31 10.28 -5.83
N ARG A 71 15.53 9.02 -6.23
CA ARG A 71 15.56 8.62 -7.66
C ARG A 71 14.23 8.91 -8.36
N LYS A 72 13.10 8.56 -7.74
CA LYS A 72 11.75 8.85 -8.29
C LYS A 72 11.50 10.35 -8.38
N ALA A 73 11.95 11.13 -7.39
CA ALA A 73 11.81 12.59 -7.40
C ALA A 73 12.67 13.24 -8.50
N ALA A 74 13.90 12.75 -8.70
CA ALA A 74 14.78 13.21 -9.78
C ALA A 74 14.18 12.87 -11.16
N GLU A 75 13.70 11.64 -11.35
CA GLU A 75 13.05 11.23 -12.60
C GLU A 75 11.78 12.05 -12.86
N ARG A 76 10.96 12.31 -11.82
CA ARG A 76 9.79 13.19 -11.93
C ARG A 76 10.18 14.59 -12.42
N ARG A 77 11.27 15.16 -11.91
CA ARG A 77 11.76 16.47 -12.37
C ARG A 77 12.18 16.44 -13.83
N ARG A 78 12.95 15.41 -14.22
CA ARG A 78 13.39 15.20 -15.61
C ARG A 78 12.20 15.10 -16.57
N ILE A 79 11.19 14.30 -16.24
CA ILE A 79 10.00 14.14 -17.09
C ILE A 79 9.19 15.45 -17.18
N ILE A 80 9.09 16.23 -16.10
CA ILE A 80 8.44 17.55 -16.15
C ILE A 80 9.19 18.49 -17.09
N GLU A 81 10.52 18.53 -16.99
CA GLU A 81 11.35 19.36 -17.86
C GLU A 81 11.21 18.96 -19.34
N GLU A 82 11.22 17.66 -19.63
CA GLU A 82 11.01 17.12 -20.98
C GLU A 82 9.61 17.46 -21.54
N ARG A 83 8.55 17.32 -20.72
CA ARG A 83 7.17 17.55 -21.15
C ARG A 83 6.82 19.04 -21.29
N CYS A 84 7.23 19.86 -20.33
CA CYS A 84 6.89 21.29 -20.31
C CYS A 84 7.84 22.11 -21.20
N GLY A 85 9.08 21.65 -21.39
CA GLY A 85 10.08 22.34 -22.20
C GLY A 85 10.46 23.71 -21.64
N ARG A 86 11.01 24.56 -22.51
CA ARG A 86 11.35 25.94 -22.15
C ARG A 86 10.11 26.84 -22.19
N PRO A 87 10.03 27.86 -21.31
CA PRO A 87 9.00 28.89 -21.40
C PRO A 87 8.95 29.50 -22.81
N LYS A 88 7.75 29.75 -23.32
CA LYS A 88 7.55 30.47 -24.58
C LYS A 88 8.05 31.91 -24.41
N ASN A 89 8.67 32.49 -25.44
CA ASN A 89 9.09 33.89 -25.41
C ASN A 89 7.84 34.78 -25.56
N ILE A 90 7.59 35.63 -24.56
CA ILE A 90 6.45 36.56 -24.52
C ILE A 90 6.93 38.01 -24.61
N GLU A 91 8.19 38.29 -24.28
CA GLU A 91 8.72 39.66 -24.18
C GLU A 91 8.98 40.27 -25.57
N ASP A 92 9.47 39.46 -26.52
CA ASP A 92 9.74 39.91 -27.90
C ASP A 92 8.62 39.54 -28.89
N ALA A 93 7.48 39.04 -28.39
CA ALA A 93 6.42 38.50 -29.23
C ALA A 93 5.43 39.60 -29.68
N ASN A 94 5.00 39.54 -30.94
CA ASN A 94 3.93 40.39 -31.44
C ASN A 94 2.54 39.89 -30.95
N GLU A 95 1.52 40.73 -31.08
CA GLU A 95 0.18 40.44 -30.57
C GLU A 95 -0.42 39.13 -31.14
N ASP A 96 -0.19 38.87 -32.43
CA ASP A 96 -0.65 37.64 -33.08
C ASP A 96 0.06 36.38 -32.54
N ALA A 97 1.37 36.46 -32.29
CA ALA A 97 2.12 35.38 -31.66
C ALA A 97 1.62 35.11 -30.24
N ILE A 98 1.31 36.16 -29.47
CA ILE A 98 0.74 36.02 -28.12
C ILE A 98 -0.62 35.32 -28.18
N ARG A 99 -1.53 35.72 -29.08
CA ARG A 99 -2.83 35.06 -29.24
C ARG A 99 -2.70 33.58 -29.62
N ARG A 100 -1.77 33.24 -30.51
CA ARG A 100 -1.49 31.84 -30.89
C ARG A 100 -1.02 31.03 -29.69
N VAL A 101 -0.06 31.54 -28.92
CA VAL A 101 0.45 30.88 -27.71
C VAL A 101 -0.66 30.63 -26.69
N CYS A 102 -1.54 31.61 -26.44
CA CYS A 102 -2.69 31.43 -25.55
C CYS A 102 -3.63 30.31 -26.02
N THR A 103 -3.91 30.25 -27.33
CA THR A 103 -4.80 29.24 -27.92
C THR A 103 -4.19 27.84 -27.87
N GLU A 104 -2.89 27.73 -28.17
CA GLU A 104 -2.13 26.47 -28.04
C GLU A 104 -2.15 25.95 -26.61
N TYR A 105 -1.88 26.81 -25.62
CA TYR A 105 -1.92 26.40 -24.22
C TYR A 105 -3.30 25.99 -23.77
N HIS A 106 -4.35 26.72 -24.16
CA HIS A 106 -5.71 26.37 -23.81
C HIS A 106 -6.10 24.99 -24.35
N THR A 107 -5.78 24.71 -25.62
CA THR A 107 -6.03 23.41 -26.25
C THR A 107 -5.27 22.29 -25.54
N ARG A 108 -3.98 22.53 -25.23
CA ARG A 108 -3.13 21.55 -24.55
C ARG A 108 -3.61 21.28 -23.12
N ILE A 109 -4.06 22.29 -22.39
CA ILE A 109 -4.62 22.13 -21.05
C ILE A 109 -5.87 21.25 -21.10
N GLY A 110 -6.77 21.47 -22.06
CA GLY A 110 -7.96 20.62 -22.24
C GLY A 110 -7.60 19.14 -22.40
N GLN A 111 -6.67 18.84 -23.32
CA GLN A 111 -6.20 17.48 -23.56
C GLN A 111 -5.56 16.85 -22.31
N LEU A 112 -4.74 17.61 -21.58
CA LEU A 112 -4.09 17.13 -20.36
C LEU A 112 -5.08 16.87 -19.23
N GLU A 113 -6.14 17.66 -19.11
CA GLU A 113 -7.20 17.42 -18.13
C GLU A 113 -8.02 16.17 -18.45
N ASP A 114 -8.31 15.92 -19.74
CA ASP A 114 -8.97 14.68 -20.18
C ASP A 114 -8.11 13.45 -19.82
N GLU A 115 -6.81 13.46 -20.17
CA GLU A 115 -5.89 12.37 -19.81
C GLU A 115 -5.75 12.19 -18.29
N LYS A 116 -5.72 13.29 -17.54
CA LYS A 116 -5.64 13.26 -16.08
C LYS A 116 -6.89 12.63 -15.48
N PHE A 117 -8.07 12.98 -15.97
CA PHE A 117 -9.33 12.42 -15.49
C PHE A 117 -9.36 10.90 -15.63
N ASP A 118 -8.97 10.36 -16.79
CA ASP A 118 -8.91 8.92 -17.03
C ASP A 118 -7.95 8.21 -16.05
N LEU A 119 -6.77 8.79 -15.84
CA LEU A 119 -5.79 8.27 -14.89
C LEU A 119 -6.32 8.29 -13.45
N GLU A 120 -6.92 9.40 -13.02
CA GLU A 120 -7.52 9.54 -11.68
C GLU A 120 -8.64 8.53 -11.46
N TYR A 121 -9.47 8.30 -12.46
CA TYR A 121 -10.54 7.30 -12.40
C TYR A 121 -9.98 5.88 -12.23
N ILE A 122 -8.95 5.51 -12.99
CA ILE A 122 -8.28 4.21 -12.87
C ILE A 122 -7.66 4.05 -11.47
N VAL A 123 -6.96 5.08 -10.98
CA VAL A 123 -6.36 5.07 -9.63
C VAL A 123 -7.43 4.87 -8.57
N LYS A 124 -8.54 5.62 -8.63
CA LYS A 124 -9.65 5.49 -7.69
C LYS A 124 -10.26 4.09 -7.71
N ARG A 125 -10.41 3.48 -8.89
CA ARG A 125 -10.87 2.09 -8.99
C ARG A 125 -9.91 1.11 -8.33
N LYS A 126 -8.61 1.31 -8.52
CA LYS A 126 -7.57 0.47 -7.91
C LYS A 126 -7.51 0.65 -6.39
N ASP A 127 -7.72 1.85 -5.88
CA ASP A 127 -7.79 2.11 -4.44
C ASP A 127 -8.98 1.38 -3.80
N MET A 128 -10.14 1.37 -4.47
CA MET A 128 -11.30 0.58 -4.01
C MET A 128 -10.99 -0.91 -3.99
N GLU A 129 -10.39 -1.45 -5.06
CA GLU A 129 -9.97 -2.86 -5.15
C GLU A 129 -8.99 -3.24 -4.03
N ILE A 130 -7.99 -2.38 -3.77
CA ILE A 130 -7.02 -2.57 -2.68
C ILE A 130 -7.71 -2.56 -1.30
N SER A 131 -8.66 -1.64 -1.09
CA SER A 131 -9.43 -1.57 0.16
C SER A 131 -10.23 -2.84 0.40
N ASP A 132 -10.93 -3.33 -0.63
CA ASP A 132 -11.72 -4.55 -0.56
C ASP A 132 -10.85 -5.78 -0.28
N LEU A 133 -9.73 -5.91 -0.99
CA LEU A 133 -8.77 -7.00 -0.76
C LEU A 133 -8.16 -6.93 0.64
N ASN A 134 -7.82 -5.74 1.14
CA ASN A 134 -7.32 -5.56 2.50
C ASN A 134 -8.37 -5.98 3.54
N SER A 135 -9.64 -5.64 3.33
CA SER A 135 -10.75 -6.07 4.19
C SER A 135 -10.87 -7.59 4.23
N GLN A 136 -10.89 -8.24 3.06
CA GLN A 136 -10.95 -9.71 2.94
C GLN A 136 -9.76 -10.40 3.63
N VAL A 137 -8.54 -9.89 3.45
CA VAL A 137 -7.34 -10.43 4.11
C VAL A 137 -7.44 -10.29 5.63
N ASN A 138 -7.92 -9.15 6.13
CA ASN A 138 -8.11 -8.93 7.57
C ASN A 138 -9.17 -9.87 8.15
N ASP A 139 -10.27 -10.09 7.44
CA ASP A 139 -11.31 -11.03 7.85
C ASP A 139 -10.78 -12.47 7.89
N LEU A 140 -10.02 -12.91 6.90
CA LEU A 140 -9.47 -14.28 6.85
C LEU A 140 -8.39 -14.53 7.91
N ARG A 141 -7.50 -13.56 8.14
CA ARG A 141 -6.44 -13.67 9.16
C ARG A 141 -6.98 -13.49 10.58
N GLY A 142 -8.19 -12.95 10.71
CA GLY A 142 -8.80 -12.53 11.96
C GLY A 142 -8.30 -11.14 12.37
N LYS A 143 -9.18 -10.37 13.03
CA LYS A 143 -8.82 -9.07 13.62
C LYS A 143 -7.57 -9.26 14.49
N PHE A 144 -6.53 -8.48 14.20
CA PHE A 144 -5.28 -8.48 14.95
C PHE A 144 -5.57 -8.39 16.45
N VAL A 145 -5.42 -9.50 17.16
CA VAL A 145 -5.65 -9.54 18.61
C VAL A 145 -4.51 -8.77 19.26
N LYS A 146 -4.79 -7.56 19.75
CA LYS A 146 -3.82 -6.73 20.45
C LYS A 146 -3.30 -7.53 21.65
N PRO A 147 -2.02 -7.93 21.68
CA PRO A 147 -1.48 -8.69 22.80
C PRO A 147 -1.58 -7.86 24.08
N THR A 148 -1.85 -8.51 25.22
CA THR A 148 -1.82 -7.85 26.52
C THR A 148 -0.42 -7.28 26.77
N LEU A 149 -0.33 -5.97 26.97
CA LEU A 149 0.93 -5.29 27.23
C LEU A 149 1.52 -5.78 28.57
N LYS A 150 2.77 -6.23 28.56
CA LYS A 150 3.51 -6.53 29.79
C LYS A 150 4.19 -5.26 30.28
N LYS A 151 4.10 -4.98 31.59
CA LYS A 151 4.84 -3.89 32.23
C LYS A 151 6.33 -4.17 32.09
N VAL A 152 7.03 -3.35 31.29
CA VAL A 152 8.48 -3.40 31.15
C VAL A 152 9.12 -2.38 32.07
N SER A 153 10.19 -2.77 32.77
CA SER A 153 10.96 -1.87 33.63
C SER A 153 11.67 -0.82 32.78
N LYS A 154 11.62 0.46 33.20
CA LYS A 154 12.21 1.60 32.49
C LYS A 154 13.75 1.53 32.38
N TYR A 155 14.39 0.65 33.16
CA TYR A 155 15.86 0.63 33.32
C TYR A 155 16.54 -0.64 32.79
N GLU A 156 15.80 -1.69 32.39
CA GLU A 156 16.41 -2.97 32.00
C GLU A 156 17.07 -2.99 30.61
N ASN A 157 16.83 -1.99 29.75
CA ASN A 157 17.37 -1.95 28.38
C ASN A 157 18.17 -0.69 28.08
N LYS A 158 18.96 -0.16 29.03
CA LYS A 158 19.85 0.98 28.76
C LYS A 158 21.19 0.62 28.11
N PHE A 159 21.52 -0.66 27.92
CA PHE A 159 22.81 -1.07 27.35
C PHE A 159 22.72 -2.29 26.40
N ALA A 160 21.74 -2.35 25.48
CA ALA A 160 21.67 -3.43 24.47
C ALA A 160 21.02 -3.05 23.14
#